data_AF-A0AA37RUJ5-F1
#
_entry.id   AF-A0AA37RUJ5-F1
#
_cell.length_a   1.000
_cell.length_b   1.000
_cell.length_c   1.000
_cell.angle_alpha   90.00
_cell.angle_beta   90.00
_cell.angle_gamma   90.00
#
_symmetry.space_group_name_H-M   'P 1'
#
loop_
_entity.id
_entity.type
_entity.pdbx_description
1 polymer ?
#
loop_
_entity_poly.entity_id
_entity_poly.type
_entity_poly.pdbx_seq_one_letter_code
_entity_poly.pdbx_strand_id
1 'polypeptide(L)'
;MNIQGFEPVISAAMLCALVSSWSMALAPDYSDTAQVKPSLERLLAPLSQQAPTEIRDRGLQVHLEADKHLEQLQLDYRTKLEANGWQVVEHQGDNWGPFEAGELVATRNHNHLVVQFSAHAGHAEIDLCVWDHQPRNDTCPG
;
A
#
# COMPACT_ATOMS: atom_id res chain seq x y z
N MET A 1 -9.33 9.48 -70.09
CA MET A 1 -10.16 8.27 -70.26
C MET A 1 -9.30 7.18 -70.87
N ASN A 2 -8.90 6.18 -70.08
CA ASN A 2 -8.87 4.78 -70.48
C ASN A 2 -8.54 3.93 -69.26
N ILE A 3 -9.29 2.84 -69.11
CA ILE A 3 -9.24 1.90 -68.01
C ILE A 3 -8.65 0.60 -68.56
N GLN A 4 -8.00 -0.14 -67.66
CA GLN A 4 -7.75 -1.59 -67.68
C GLN A 4 -6.51 -2.09 -68.40
N GLY A 5 -5.73 -2.90 -67.67
CA GLY A 5 -4.95 -3.96 -68.27
C GLY A 5 -3.89 -4.59 -67.37
N PHE A 6 -4.22 -5.77 -66.85
CA PHE A 6 -3.35 -6.95 -66.69
C PHE A 6 -2.33 -7.03 -65.53
N GLU A 7 -2.63 -7.95 -64.61
CA GLU A 7 -1.66 -8.75 -63.86
C GLU A 7 -1.01 -9.79 -64.81
N PRO A 8 0.24 -10.25 -64.55
CA PRO A 8 0.39 -11.46 -63.72
C PRO A 8 1.68 -11.57 -62.87
N VAL A 9 1.51 -12.25 -61.72
CA VAL A 9 2.30 -13.33 -61.07
C VAL A 9 3.82 -13.42 -61.37
N ILE A 10 4.67 -13.48 -60.33
CA ILE A 10 5.75 -14.48 -60.15
C ILE A 10 6.19 -14.58 -58.67
N SER A 11 6.41 -15.84 -58.29
CA SER A 11 6.95 -16.49 -57.10
C SER A 11 8.08 -15.85 -56.28
N ALA A 12 7.90 -15.99 -54.96
CA ALA A 12 8.81 -16.54 -53.95
C ALA A 12 10.33 -16.31 -54.07
N ALA A 13 10.88 -15.56 -53.10
CA ALA A 13 12.19 -15.84 -52.55
C ALA A 13 12.20 -15.56 -51.04
N MET A 14 12.49 -16.62 -50.32
CA MET A 14 12.75 -16.75 -48.90
C MET A 14 14.00 -15.95 -48.51
N LEU A 15 13.90 -15.08 -47.50
CA LEU A 15 15.06 -14.58 -46.76
C LEU A 15 14.67 -14.46 -45.27
N CYS A 16 15.03 -15.50 -44.53
CA CYS A 16 15.16 -15.45 -43.08
C CYS A 16 16.20 -14.38 -42.72
N ALA A 17 15.78 -13.26 -42.14
CA ALA A 17 16.65 -12.37 -41.41
C ALA A 17 16.23 -12.38 -39.94
N LEU A 18 16.73 -13.38 -39.21
CA LEU A 18 16.78 -13.40 -37.76
C LEU A 18 17.86 -12.40 -37.31
N VAL A 19 17.43 -11.27 -36.76
CA VAL A 19 18.27 -10.55 -35.79
C VAL A 19 17.41 -10.33 -34.56
N SER A 20 17.49 -11.31 -33.69
CA SER A 20 16.96 -11.35 -32.34
C SER A 20 17.67 -10.28 -31.50
N SER A 21 17.35 -9.01 -31.70
CA SER A 21 17.74 -7.94 -30.78
C SER A 21 16.79 -7.99 -29.58
N TRP A 22 16.93 -9.04 -28.77
CA TRP A 22 16.41 -9.03 -27.42
C TRP A 22 17.31 -8.06 -26.68
N SER A 23 16.91 -6.79 -26.65
CA SER A 23 17.34 -5.89 -25.61
C SER A 23 17.02 -6.59 -24.30
N MET A 24 18.04 -7.19 -23.69
CA MET A 24 18.02 -7.48 -22.26
C MET A 24 17.82 -6.13 -21.60
N ALA A 25 16.56 -5.76 -21.40
CA ALA A 25 16.21 -4.74 -20.44
C ALA A 25 16.81 -5.26 -19.13
N LEU A 26 17.90 -4.63 -18.72
CA LEU A 26 18.43 -4.75 -17.37
C LEU A 26 17.22 -4.61 -16.47
N ALA A 27 16.85 -5.70 -15.79
CA ALA A 27 15.81 -5.67 -14.79
C ALA A 27 16.14 -4.49 -13.87
N PRO A 28 15.19 -3.59 -13.57
CA PRO A 28 15.45 -2.49 -12.68
C PRO A 28 16.03 -3.06 -11.39
N ASP A 29 17.21 -2.54 -11.06
CA ASP A 29 18.02 -2.93 -9.92
C ASP A 29 17.14 -2.93 -8.67
N TYR A 30 16.92 -4.12 -8.08
CA TYR A 30 16.13 -4.35 -6.88
C TYR A 30 16.93 -3.89 -5.64
N SER A 31 17.55 -2.70 -5.74
CA SER A 31 18.52 -2.13 -4.79
C SER A 31 17.93 -0.97 -4.01
N ASP A 32 16.67 -1.08 -3.57
CA ASP A 32 16.04 -0.01 -2.79
C ASP A 32 15.48 -0.46 -1.44
N THR A 33 16.03 -1.52 -0.85
CA THR A 33 15.71 -1.93 0.52
C THR A 33 16.14 -0.88 1.56
N ALA A 34 17.18 -0.09 1.27
CA ALA A 34 17.68 0.95 2.16
C ALA A 34 16.79 2.20 2.22
N GLN A 35 15.96 2.49 1.20
CA GLN A 35 15.08 3.67 1.19
C GLN A 35 13.64 3.41 1.65
N VAL A 36 13.22 2.15 1.80
CA VAL A 36 11.85 1.82 2.25
C VAL A 36 11.59 2.39 3.64
N LYS A 37 12.45 2.07 4.61
CA LYS A 37 12.27 2.51 6.01
C LYS A 37 12.19 4.05 6.17
N PRO A 38 13.13 4.85 5.64
CA PRO A 38 13.02 6.32 5.70
C PRO A 38 11.79 6.90 5.00
N SER A 39 11.23 6.18 4.02
CA SER A 39 10.02 6.61 3.31
C SER A 39 8.77 6.31 4.14
N LEU A 40 8.71 5.14 4.76
CA LEU A 40 7.62 4.77 5.68
C LEU A 40 7.63 5.62 6.97
N GLU A 41 8.80 5.94 7.53
CA GLU A 41 8.94 6.84 8.68
C GLU A 41 8.35 8.23 8.37
N ARG A 42 8.58 8.76 7.17
CA ARG A 42 7.99 10.05 6.72
C ARG A 42 6.47 10.00 6.60
N LEU A 43 5.90 8.84 6.28
CA LEU A 43 4.45 8.64 6.22
C LEU A 43 3.81 8.58 7.61
N LEU A 44 4.53 8.05 8.60
CA LEU A 44 4.07 7.95 9.99
C LEU A 44 4.29 9.24 10.80
N ALA A 45 5.30 10.05 10.48
CA ALA A 45 5.61 11.30 11.18
C ALA A 45 4.42 12.26 11.41
N PRO A 46 3.48 12.47 10.47
CA PRO A 46 2.29 13.29 10.75
C PRO A 46 1.26 12.57 11.63
N LEU A 47 1.30 11.24 11.72
CA LEU A 47 0.37 10.41 12.48
C LEU A 47 0.82 10.20 13.92
N SER A 48 2.12 10.04 14.15
CA SER A 48 2.72 9.84 15.47
C SER A 48 4.10 10.48 15.59
N GLN A 49 4.47 10.86 16.82
CA GLN A 49 5.82 11.32 17.17
C GLN A 49 6.71 10.20 17.73
N GLN A 50 6.16 9.00 17.95
CA GLN A 50 6.93 7.87 18.45
C GLN A 50 7.77 7.23 17.33
N ALA A 51 8.92 6.68 17.71
CA ALA A 51 9.78 5.98 16.78
C ALA A 51 9.13 4.65 16.38
N PRO A 52 9.01 4.35 15.07
CA PRO A 52 8.44 3.09 14.64
C PRO A 52 9.38 1.91 14.86
N THR A 53 8.79 0.75 15.09
CA THR A 53 9.46 -0.55 15.10
C THR A 53 9.23 -1.29 13.79
N GLU A 54 10.23 -2.03 13.31
CA GLU A 54 10.07 -2.84 12.11
C GLU A 54 9.24 -4.09 12.40
N ILE A 55 8.34 -4.41 11.48
CA ILE A 55 7.47 -5.59 11.56
C ILE A 55 7.67 -6.47 10.31
N ARG A 56 7.00 -7.61 10.28
CA ARG A 56 7.01 -8.54 9.14
C ARG A 56 6.69 -7.84 7.81
N ASP A 57 7.14 -8.46 6.73
CA ASP A 57 7.00 -7.95 5.36
C ASP A 57 7.58 -6.53 5.16
N ARG A 58 8.57 -6.15 5.98
CA ARG A 58 9.28 -4.85 5.97
C ARG A 58 8.36 -3.66 6.26
N GLY A 59 7.28 -3.89 7.00
CA GLY A 59 6.43 -2.82 7.50
C GLY A 59 7.05 -2.09 8.68
N LEU A 60 6.41 -0.99 9.06
CA LEU A 60 6.69 -0.26 10.29
C LEU A 60 5.42 -0.19 11.15
N GLN A 61 5.58 -0.33 12.46
CA GLN A 61 4.52 -0.19 13.44
C GLN A 61 4.81 0.96 14.41
N VAL A 62 3.77 1.65 14.83
CA VAL A 62 3.79 2.52 16.01
C VAL A 62 2.60 2.15 16.90
N HIS A 63 2.86 1.89 18.18
CA HIS A 63 1.83 1.62 19.18
C HIS A 63 1.55 2.90 19.99
N LEU A 64 0.29 3.24 20.23
CA LEU A 64 -0.12 4.43 20.96
C LEU A 64 -1.22 4.12 21.95
N GLU A 65 -1.29 4.90 23.02
CA GLU A 65 -2.36 4.85 24.00
C GLU A 65 -3.13 6.17 24.00
N ALA A 66 -4.44 6.11 24.23
CA ALA A 66 -5.30 7.29 24.32
C ALA A 66 -6.47 7.08 25.30
N ASP A 67 -6.72 8.10 26.12
CA ASP A 67 -7.90 8.16 27.01
C ASP A 67 -9.10 8.78 26.26
N LYS A 68 -9.57 8.08 25.23
CA LYS A 68 -10.72 8.50 24.42
C LYS A 68 -11.59 7.31 24.06
N HIS A 69 -12.88 7.57 23.84
CA HIS A 69 -13.80 6.57 23.29
C HIS A 69 -13.37 6.15 21.87
N LEU A 70 -13.48 4.85 21.59
CA LEU A 70 -13.00 4.23 20.35
C LEU A 70 -13.66 4.83 19.10
N GLU A 71 -14.97 5.07 19.14
CA GLU A 71 -15.71 5.66 18.02
C GLU A 71 -15.19 7.06 17.65
N GLN A 72 -14.86 7.88 18.67
CA GLN A 72 -14.28 9.20 18.45
C GLN A 72 -12.83 9.12 17.94
N LEU A 73 -12.05 8.15 18.44
CA LEU A 73 -10.69 7.91 17.94
C LEU A 73 -10.69 7.50 16.47
N GLN A 74 -11.58 6.60 16.07
CA GLN A 74 -11.72 6.17 14.68
C GLN A 74 -12.09 7.35 13.77
N LEU A 75 -12.99 8.22 14.21
CA LEU A 75 -13.39 9.41 13.44
C LEU A 75 -12.23 10.41 13.32
N ASP A 76 -11.51 10.66 14.42
CA ASP A 76 -10.32 11.52 14.46
C ASP A 76 -9.24 10.99 13.51
N TYR A 77 -8.95 9.68 13.56
CA TYR A 77 -7.96 9.04 12.70
C TYR A 77 -8.36 9.01 11.23
N ARG A 78 -9.62 8.71 10.90
CA ARG A 78 -10.14 8.81 9.53
C ARG A 78 -9.89 10.21 8.97
N THR A 79 -10.32 11.23 9.72
CA THR A 79 -10.14 12.64 9.32
C THR A 79 -8.67 12.99 9.15
N LYS A 80 -7.82 12.55 10.09
CA LYS A 80 -6.37 12.78 10.05
C LYS A 80 -5.71 12.09 8.86
N LEU A 81 -6.10 10.87 8.54
CA LEU A 81 -5.62 10.10 7.39
C LEU A 81 -5.99 10.82 6.08
N GLU A 82 -7.26 11.16 5.92
CA GLU A 82 -7.78 11.86 4.73
C GLU A 82 -7.09 13.22 4.53
N ALA A 83 -6.91 14.00 5.61
CA ALA A 83 -6.17 15.27 5.57
C ALA A 83 -4.70 15.11 5.15
N ASN A 84 -4.10 13.94 5.38
CA ASN A 84 -2.73 13.60 4.98
C ASN A 84 -2.67 12.88 3.61
N GLY A 85 -3.78 12.86 2.87
CA GLY A 85 -3.85 12.30 1.52
C GLY A 85 -3.91 10.78 1.48
N TRP A 86 -4.30 10.13 2.58
CA TRP A 86 -4.66 8.72 2.58
C TRP A 86 -6.12 8.55 2.17
N GLN A 87 -6.40 7.52 1.38
CA GLN A 87 -7.74 7.09 1.05
C GLN A 87 -8.13 5.93 1.96
N VAL A 88 -9.11 6.12 2.83
CA VAL A 88 -9.64 5.04 3.68
C VAL A 88 -10.55 4.15 2.84
N VAL A 89 -10.22 2.86 2.74
CA VAL A 89 -10.91 1.89 1.87
C VAL A 89 -11.79 0.91 2.64
N GLU A 90 -11.48 0.67 3.91
CA GLU A 90 -12.23 -0.26 4.74
C GLU A 90 -12.28 0.21 6.19
N HIS A 91 -13.41 -0.08 6.84
CA HIS A 91 -13.63 0.14 8.27
C HIS A 91 -14.38 -1.07 8.80
N GLN A 92 -13.77 -1.76 9.76
CA GLN A 92 -14.40 -2.86 10.49
C GLN A 92 -14.46 -2.48 11.97
N GLY A 93 -15.56 -2.80 12.63
CA GLY A 93 -15.74 -2.57 14.05
C GLY A 93 -16.43 -3.78 14.66
N ASP A 94 -15.79 -4.39 15.66
CA ASP A 94 -16.32 -5.52 16.40
C ASP A 94 -16.47 -5.11 17.87
N ASN A 95 -17.69 -5.14 18.38
CA ASN A 95 -17.98 -4.86 19.80
C ASN A 95 -18.37 -6.17 20.50
N TRP A 96 -17.54 -6.61 21.45
CA TRP A 96 -17.77 -7.80 22.27
C TRP A 96 -17.75 -7.44 23.77
N GLY A 97 -18.88 -6.93 24.27
CA GLY A 97 -19.02 -6.59 25.69
C GLY A 97 -18.22 -5.34 26.08
N PRO A 98 -17.36 -5.37 27.13
CA PRO A 98 -16.54 -4.22 27.54
C PRO A 98 -15.28 -4.05 26.68
N PHE A 99 -15.11 -4.88 25.65
CA PHE A 99 -14.03 -4.81 24.68
C PHE A 99 -14.61 -4.25 23.39
N GLU A 100 -14.07 -3.11 22.98
CA GLU A 100 -14.36 -2.48 21.70
C GLU A 100 -13.13 -2.65 20.83
N ALA A 101 -13.31 -3.10 19.59
CA ALA A 101 -12.25 -3.21 18.63
C ALA A 101 -12.67 -2.59 17.30
N GLY A 102 -11.69 -2.13 16.54
CA GLY A 102 -11.93 -1.87 15.14
C GLY A 102 -10.67 -1.60 14.36
N GLU A 103 -10.86 -1.38 13.07
CA GLU A 103 -9.78 -1.29 12.11
C GLU A 103 -10.12 -0.25 11.05
N LEU A 104 -9.13 0.54 10.65
CA LEU A 104 -9.17 1.38 9.46
C LEU A 104 -8.07 0.93 8.51
N VAL A 105 -8.44 0.61 7.28
CA VAL A 105 -7.47 0.34 6.21
C VAL A 105 -7.45 1.52 5.27
N ALA A 106 -6.25 2.02 4.96
CA ALA A 106 -6.05 3.15 4.09
C ALA A 106 -4.90 2.94 3.10
N THR A 107 -4.97 3.62 1.96
CA THR A 107 -3.94 3.57 0.92
C THR A 107 -3.47 4.98 0.53
N ARG A 108 -2.19 5.11 0.19
CA ARG A 108 -1.63 6.36 -0.34
C ARG A 108 -0.55 6.06 -1.36
N ASN A 109 -0.87 6.33 -2.63
CA ASN A 109 -0.09 5.86 -3.77
C ASN A 109 0.00 4.33 -3.76
N HIS A 110 1.20 3.75 -3.57
CA HIS A 110 1.40 2.31 -3.44
C HIS A 110 1.39 1.84 -1.97
N ASN A 111 1.49 2.77 -1.00
CA ASN A 111 1.61 2.42 0.42
C ASN A 111 0.28 1.96 0.99
N HIS A 112 0.37 1.01 1.90
CA HIS A 112 -0.75 0.41 2.62
C HIS A 112 -0.62 0.70 4.10
N LEU A 113 -1.71 1.12 4.74
CA LEU A 113 -1.74 1.46 6.16
C LEU A 113 -2.94 0.80 6.81
N VAL A 114 -2.70 0.21 7.98
CA VAL A 114 -3.73 -0.36 8.84
C VAL A 114 -3.63 0.35 10.19
N VAL A 115 -4.76 0.84 10.69
CA VAL A 115 -4.91 1.33 12.05
C VAL A 115 -5.79 0.37 12.81
N GLN A 116 -5.23 -0.37 13.76
CA GLN A 116 -6.00 -1.20 14.66
C GLN A 116 -6.28 -0.43 15.94
N PHE A 117 -7.51 -0.56 16.41
CA PHE A 117 -7.99 0.04 17.64
C PHE A 117 -8.44 -1.09 18.56
N SER A 118 -7.99 -1.06 19.80
CA SER A 118 -8.60 -1.86 20.86
C SER A 118 -8.90 -0.93 22.03
N ALA A 119 -9.98 -1.16 22.75
CA ALA A 119 -10.30 -0.36 23.92
C ALA A 119 -10.89 -1.22 25.04
N HIS A 120 -10.49 -0.89 26.26
CA HIS A 120 -11.01 -1.49 27.47
C HIS A 120 -11.12 -0.44 28.58
N ALA A 121 -12.28 -0.38 29.23
CA ALA A 121 -12.54 0.47 30.39
C ALA A 121 -12.22 1.98 30.19
N GLY A 122 -12.39 2.50 28.96
CA GLY A 122 -12.14 3.90 28.64
C GLY A 122 -10.71 4.25 28.23
N HIS A 123 -9.82 3.25 28.21
CA HIS A 123 -8.47 3.36 27.64
C HIS A 123 -8.45 2.65 26.29
N ALA A 124 -7.87 3.31 25.28
CA ALA A 124 -7.73 2.76 23.94
C ALA A 124 -6.26 2.62 23.56
N GLU A 125 -5.94 1.51 22.93
CA GLU A 125 -4.67 1.24 22.28
C GLU A 125 -4.86 1.34 20.77
N ILE A 126 -3.82 1.86 20.09
CA ILE A 126 -3.85 2.18 18.67
C ILE A 126 -2.55 1.71 18.04
N ASP A 127 -2.64 0.74 17.16
CA ASP A 127 -1.51 0.23 16.40
C ASP A 127 -1.57 0.74 14.96
N LEU A 128 -0.55 1.50 14.58
CA LEU A 128 -0.37 2.06 13.24
C LEU A 128 0.64 1.22 12.48
N CYS A 129 0.19 0.36 11.59
CA CYS A 129 1.05 -0.40 10.70
C CYS A 129 1.06 0.18 9.30
N VAL A 130 2.25 0.34 8.71
CA VAL A 130 2.41 0.83 7.34
C VAL A 130 3.39 -0.05 6.57
N TRP A 131 3.08 -0.31 5.31
CA TRP A 131 3.92 -1.02 4.36
C TRP A 131 4.03 -0.22 3.06
N ASP A 132 5.11 -0.45 2.30
CA ASP A 132 5.30 0.15 0.97
C ASP A 132 4.31 -0.43 -0.06
N HIS A 133 3.81 -1.64 0.16
CA HIS A 133 2.76 -2.29 -0.62
C HIS A 133 1.87 -3.12 0.30
N GLN A 134 0.69 -3.53 -0.18
CA GLN A 134 -0.18 -4.40 0.61
C GLN A 134 0.56 -5.72 0.93
N PRO A 135 0.75 -6.05 2.22
CA PRO A 135 1.40 -7.29 2.62
C PRO A 135 0.49 -8.49 2.34
N ARG A 136 1.04 -9.71 2.38
CA ARG A 136 0.21 -10.93 2.28
C ARG A 136 -0.69 -11.12 3.50
N ASN A 137 -0.27 -10.57 4.64
CA ASN A 137 -1.04 -10.59 5.87
C ASN A 137 -0.95 -9.18 6.48
N ASP A 138 -2.07 -8.47 6.40
CA ASP A 138 -2.27 -7.08 6.78
C ASP A 138 -2.61 -6.90 8.26
N THR A 139 -2.70 -8.00 9.04
CA THR A 139 -2.87 -7.89 10.48
C THR A 139 -1.67 -7.14 11.09
N CYS A 140 -1.96 -6.04 11.78
CA CYS A 140 -0.97 -5.33 12.57
C CYS A 140 -0.61 -6.22 13.79
N PRO A 141 0.67 -6.51 14.04
CA PRO A 141 1.03 -7.35 15.19
C PRO A 141 0.79 -6.55 16.48
N GLY A 142 -0.27 -6.89 17.22
CA GLY A 142 -0.52 -6.40 18.59
C GLY A 142 0.36 -7.06 19.64
#